data_AF-W4N9E1-F1
#
_entry.id   AF-W4N9E1-F1
#
_cell.length_a   1.000
_cell.length_b   1.000
_cell.length_c   1.000
_cell.angle_alpha   90.00
_cell.angle_beta   90.00
_cell.angle_gamma   90.00
#
_symmetry.space_group_name_H-M   'P 1'
#
loop_
_entity.id
_entity.type
_entity.pdbx_description
1 polymer ?
#
loop_
_entity_poly.entity_id
_entity_poly.type
_entity_poly.pdbx_seq_one_letter_code
_entity_poly.pdbx_strand_id
1 'polypeptide(L)'
;MKPMGYKNTDAFYELAHEGRLAYRRGDNLGIYAMAQLVLAYMCDQTYDWDRDRNQPPEKLRKANAPCRYYTLGWSGFAEDHGMVLLTPEQAMSEDADKIMRKRELNAKKQFSDAAVWLQERGIIKKLESASLGKNAGFLLLLGDDKENKAVEQWARQCLHLPMIW
;
A
#
# COMPACT_ATOMS: atom_id res chain seq x y z
N MET A 1 -12.24 16.05 0.19
CA MET A 1 -12.20 14.98 -0.83
C MET A 1 -12.72 13.71 -0.15
N LYS A 2 -13.71 13.00 -0.71
CA LYS A 2 -14.16 11.72 -0.11
C LYS A 2 -13.07 10.67 -0.36
N PRO A 3 -12.68 9.86 0.63
CA PRO A 3 -11.69 8.80 0.45
C PRO A 3 -12.15 7.84 -0.65
N MET A 4 -11.24 7.46 -1.55
CA MET A 4 -11.56 6.69 -2.75
C MET A 4 -11.70 5.17 -2.51
N GLY A 5 -11.51 4.71 -1.26
CA GLY A 5 -11.37 3.28 -0.92
C GLY A 5 -12.04 2.83 0.39
N TYR A 6 -13.27 3.26 0.68
CA TYR A 6 -13.97 2.84 1.91
C TYR A 6 -14.08 1.31 2.01
N LYS A 7 -14.34 0.61 0.88
CA LYS A 7 -14.47 -0.86 0.87
C LYS A 7 -13.12 -1.55 1.05
N ASN A 8 -12.04 -1.02 0.49
CA ASN A 8 -10.69 -1.52 0.75
C ASN A 8 -10.30 -1.36 2.22
N THR A 9 -10.71 -0.25 2.85
CA THR A 9 -10.49 -0.01 4.28
C THR A 9 -11.24 -1.01 5.16
N ASP A 10 -12.50 -1.30 4.83
CA ASP A 10 -13.27 -2.35 5.53
C ASP A 10 -12.58 -3.72 5.40
N ALA A 11 -12.16 -4.10 4.19
CA ALA A 11 -11.44 -5.36 3.96
C ALA A 11 -10.11 -5.43 4.72
N PHE A 12 -9.40 -4.31 4.87
CA PHE A 12 -8.22 -4.24 5.74
C PHE A 12 -8.56 -4.57 7.20
N TYR A 13 -9.64 -4.00 7.76
CA TYR A 13 -10.03 -4.29 9.13
C TYR A 13 -10.51 -5.73 9.32
N GLU A 14 -11.15 -6.34 8.32
CA GLU A 14 -11.47 -7.78 8.31
C GLU A 14 -10.20 -8.62 8.42
N LEU A 15 -9.18 -8.37 7.57
CA LEU A 15 -7.89 -9.07 7.64
C LEU A 15 -7.19 -8.90 8.99
N ALA A 16 -7.26 -7.70 9.58
CA ALA A 16 -6.70 -7.43 10.88
C ALA A 16 -7.42 -8.24 11.97
N HIS A 17 -8.76 -8.30 11.92
CA HIS A 17 -9.59 -9.04 12.85
C HIS A 17 -9.34 -10.56 12.78
N GLU A 18 -9.13 -11.10 11.58
CA GLU A 18 -8.76 -12.51 11.34
C GLU A 18 -7.34 -12.86 11.82
N GLY A 19 -6.57 -11.87 12.29
CA GLY A 19 -5.20 -12.08 12.75
C GLY A 19 -4.17 -12.27 11.63
N ARG A 20 -4.55 -12.04 10.36
CA ARG A 20 -3.62 -12.14 9.21
C ARG A 20 -2.51 -11.09 9.25
N LEU A 21 -2.72 -10.01 10.01
CA LEU A 21 -1.75 -8.95 10.28
C LEU A 21 -1.12 -9.03 11.67
N ALA A 22 -1.37 -10.11 12.41
CA ALA A 22 -0.68 -10.36 13.67
C ALA A 22 0.66 -11.06 13.42
N TYR A 23 1.58 -10.91 14.38
CA TYR A 23 2.78 -11.74 14.44
C TYR A 23 2.95 -12.31 15.84
N ARG A 24 3.55 -13.49 15.93
CA ARG A 24 3.85 -14.10 17.23
C ARG A 24 5.01 -13.36 17.89
N ARG A 25 4.80 -12.95 19.15
CA ARG A 25 5.78 -12.29 20.01
C ARG A 25 5.88 -13.08 21.32
N GLY A 26 6.75 -14.09 21.32
CA GLY A 26 6.78 -15.09 22.40
C GLY A 26 5.47 -15.88 22.45
N ASP A 27 4.77 -15.82 23.57
CA ASP A 27 3.45 -16.45 23.74
C ASP A 27 2.28 -15.53 23.39
N ASN A 28 2.54 -14.27 23.05
CA ASN A 28 1.53 -13.28 22.71
C ASN A 28 1.45 -13.02 21.21
N LEU A 29 0.38 -12.34 20.80
CA LEU A 29 0.26 -11.73 19.47
C LEU A 29 0.60 -10.24 19.55
N GLY A 30 1.36 -9.76 18.58
CA GLY A 30 1.69 -8.35 18.39
C GLY A 30 1.20 -7.82 17.05
N ILE A 31 1.18 -6.49 16.92
CA ILE A 31 0.87 -5.78 15.68
C ILE A 31 2.10 -5.03 15.18
N TYR A 32 2.36 -5.10 13.88
CA TYR A 32 3.37 -4.23 13.28
C TYR A 32 2.70 -2.94 12.80
N ALA A 33 2.64 -1.95 13.70
CA ALA A 33 1.88 -0.72 13.49
C ALA A 33 2.25 0.02 12.19
N MET A 34 3.54 0.06 11.83
CA MET A 34 3.98 0.70 10.58
C MET A 34 3.43 -0.02 9.34
N ALA A 35 3.42 -1.36 9.33
CA ALA A 35 2.85 -2.12 8.22
C ALA A 35 1.34 -1.91 8.09
N GLN A 36 0.63 -1.84 9.20
CA GLN A 36 -0.80 -1.55 9.18
C GLN A 36 -1.09 -0.11 8.72
N LEU A 37 -0.29 0.88 9.15
CA LEU A 37 -0.41 2.27 8.71
C LEU A 37 -0.16 2.41 7.20
N VAL A 38 0.88 1.74 6.69
CA VAL A 38 1.16 1.69 5.24
C VAL A 38 0.02 1.02 4.47
N LEU A 39 -0.50 -0.11 4.97
CA LEU A 39 -1.60 -0.81 4.31
C LEU A 39 -2.89 0.01 4.30
N ALA A 40 -3.25 0.66 5.41
CA ALA A 40 -4.41 1.52 5.51
C ALA A 40 -4.31 2.69 4.52
N TYR A 41 -3.14 3.33 4.43
CA TYR A 41 -2.87 4.37 3.44
C TYR A 41 -3.01 3.83 2.00
N MET A 42 -2.45 2.66 1.68
CA MET A 42 -2.63 2.04 0.36
C MET A 42 -4.11 1.76 0.05
N CYS A 43 -4.90 1.34 1.04
CA CYS A 43 -6.33 1.09 0.86
C CYS A 43 -7.09 2.37 0.50
N ASP A 44 -6.78 3.48 1.19
CA ASP A 44 -7.38 4.79 0.92
C ASP A 44 -7.01 5.35 -0.46
N GLN A 45 -5.76 5.11 -0.88
CA GLN A 45 -5.19 5.65 -2.12
C GLN A 45 -5.41 4.77 -3.36
N THR A 46 -6.23 3.72 -3.26
CA THR A 46 -6.50 2.82 -4.39
C THR A 46 -7.98 2.65 -4.65
N TYR A 47 -8.33 2.42 -5.92
CA TYR A 47 -9.72 2.20 -6.31
C TYR A 47 -10.28 0.90 -5.74
N ASP A 48 -11.55 0.94 -5.32
CA ASP A 48 -12.26 -0.22 -4.77
C ASP A 48 -12.57 -1.32 -5.80
N TRP A 49 -12.68 -2.55 -5.30
CA TRP A 49 -13.20 -3.71 -6.02
C TRP A 49 -14.66 -4.00 -5.59
N ASP A 50 -15.52 -4.41 -6.53
CA ASP A 50 -16.86 -4.88 -6.20
C ASP A 50 -16.79 -6.35 -5.77
N ARG A 51 -16.69 -6.58 -4.45
CA ARG A 51 -16.56 -7.93 -3.85
C ARG A 51 -17.79 -8.79 -4.13
N ASP A 52 -18.99 -8.22 -4.08
CA ASP A 52 -20.26 -8.95 -4.26
C ASP A 52 -20.36 -9.56 -5.66
N ARG A 53 -19.89 -8.82 -6.67
CA ARG A 53 -19.92 -9.25 -8.08
C ARG A 53 -18.59 -9.82 -8.56
N ASN A 54 -17.55 -9.76 -7.72
CA ASN A 54 -16.17 -10.09 -8.03
C ASN A 54 -15.67 -9.50 -9.37
N GLN A 55 -15.85 -8.18 -9.55
CA GLN A 55 -15.47 -7.46 -10.77
C GLN A 55 -15.15 -5.98 -10.48
N PRO A 56 -14.50 -5.22 -11.39
CA PRO A 56 -14.34 -3.79 -11.18
C PRO A 56 -15.70 -3.06 -11.25
N PRO A 57 -15.93 -2.01 -10.44
CA PRO A 57 -17.05 -1.10 -10.62
C PRO A 57 -17.14 -0.59 -12.06
N GLU A 58 -18.35 -0.44 -12.60
CA GLU A 58 -18.59 -0.14 -14.03
C GLU A 58 -17.84 1.12 -14.52
N LYS A 59 -17.76 2.15 -13.68
CA LYS A 59 -17.01 3.38 -13.98
C LYS A 59 -15.52 3.10 -14.21
N LEU A 60 -14.92 2.25 -13.36
CA LEU A 60 -13.51 1.89 -13.44
C LEU A 60 -13.24 0.93 -14.59
N ARG A 61 -14.19 0.02 -14.85
CA ARG A 61 -14.17 -0.87 -16.03
C ARG A 61 -14.11 -0.07 -17.33
N LYS A 62 -14.98 0.94 -17.48
CA LYS A 62 -14.99 1.84 -18.65
C LYS A 62 -13.73 2.69 -18.76
N ALA A 63 -13.15 3.08 -17.63
CA ALA A 63 -11.91 3.86 -17.59
C ALA A 63 -10.64 3.02 -17.74
N ASN A 64 -10.75 1.68 -17.82
CA ASN A 64 -9.62 0.74 -17.77
C ASN A 64 -8.68 1.01 -16.58
N ALA A 65 -9.26 1.33 -15.41
CA ALA A 65 -8.50 1.70 -14.23
C ALA A 65 -8.23 0.46 -13.33
N PRO A 66 -6.97 0.22 -12.93
CA PRO A 66 -6.64 -0.91 -12.08
C PRO A 66 -7.18 -0.69 -10.66
N CYS A 67 -8.00 -1.62 -10.18
CA CYS A 67 -8.48 -1.63 -8.79
C CYS A 67 -7.38 -2.11 -7.85
N ARG A 68 -7.34 -1.61 -6.60
CA ARG A 68 -6.39 -2.02 -5.56
C ARG A 68 -4.92 -1.94 -5.98
N TYR A 69 -4.57 -1.04 -6.89
CA TYR A 69 -3.22 -0.90 -7.40
C TYR A 69 -2.58 0.42 -6.95
N TYR A 70 -1.60 0.32 -6.05
CA TYR A 70 -0.93 1.43 -5.42
C TYR A 70 0.39 1.77 -6.12
N THR A 71 0.61 3.06 -6.43
CA THR A 71 1.78 3.56 -7.17
C THR A 71 2.46 4.79 -6.55
N LEU A 72 1.93 5.36 -5.47
CA LEU A 72 2.47 6.59 -4.87
C LEU A 72 3.84 6.38 -4.17
N GLY A 73 4.22 5.13 -3.92
CA GLY A 73 5.51 4.78 -3.33
C GLY A 73 5.67 5.27 -1.89
N TRP A 74 6.93 5.40 -1.45
CA TRP A 74 7.24 5.83 -0.07
C TRP A 74 7.06 7.34 0.12
N SER A 75 7.25 8.14 -0.94
CA SER A 75 7.27 9.60 -0.85
C SER A 75 5.90 10.17 -0.52
N GLY A 76 4.85 9.73 -1.22
CA GLY A 76 3.47 10.18 -0.92
C GLY A 76 3.05 9.79 0.50
N PHE A 77 3.35 8.56 0.92
CA PHE A 77 3.12 8.13 2.29
C PHE A 77 3.86 9.00 3.32
N ALA A 78 5.14 9.31 3.07
CA ALA A 78 5.98 10.07 3.99
C ALA A 78 5.56 11.54 4.10
N GLU A 79 5.10 12.14 3.00
CA GLU A 79 4.57 13.50 2.94
C GLU A 79 3.29 13.62 3.76
N ASP A 80 2.30 12.77 3.49
CA ASP A 80 0.99 12.79 4.16
C ASP A 80 1.07 12.47 5.66
N HIS A 81 2.12 11.77 6.09
CA HIS A 81 2.37 11.44 7.50
C HIS A 81 3.44 12.34 8.16
N GLY A 82 3.89 13.40 7.48
CA GLY A 82 4.83 14.38 8.04
C GLY A 82 6.20 13.81 8.43
N MET A 83 6.58 12.66 7.87
CA MET A 83 7.78 11.92 8.30
C MET A 83 9.09 12.64 7.95
N VAL A 84 9.04 13.47 6.91
CA VAL A 84 10.19 14.24 6.42
C VAL A 84 10.23 15.67 6.95
N LEU A 85 9.20 16.12 7.69
CA LEU A 85 9.12 17.48 8.20
C LEU A 85 10.25 17.77 9.19
N LEU A 86 10.92 18.90 9.00
CA LEU A 86 11.86 19.44 9.98
C LEU A 86 11.10 20.19 11.08
N THR A 87 11.64 20.14 12.29
CA THR A 87 11.25 21.09 13.34
C THR A 87 11.77 22.49 12.99
N PRO A 88 11.18 23.58 13.51
CA PRO A 88 11.68 24.93 13.27
C PRO A 88 13.18 25.08 13.60
N GLU A 89 13.64 24.48 14.69
CA GLU A 89 15.04 24.51 15.12
C GLU A 89 15.96 23.79 14.13
N GLN A 90 15.50 22.65 13.59
CA GLN A 90 16.25 21.92 12.56
C GLN A 90 16.27 22.67 11.23
N ALA A 91 15.20 23.38 10.88
CA ALA A 91 15.13 24.15 9.65
C ALA A 91 16.04 25.40 9.67
N MET A 92 16.29 25.96 10.86
CA MET A 92 17.22 27.10 11.04
C MET A 92 18.69 26.68 11.23
N SER A 93 18.97 25.38 11.28
CA SER A 93 20.32 24.84 11.46
C SER A 93 21.12 24.85 10.16
N GLU A 94 22.45 25.06 10.25
CA GLU A 94 23.37 24.88 9.11
C GLU A 94 23.36 23.43 8.56
N ASP A 95 22.89 22.45 9.34
CA ASP A 95 22.79 21.03 8.95
C ASP A 95 21.41 20.65 8.38
N ALA A 96 20.51 21.60 8.12
CA ALA A 96 19.11 21.33 7.73
C ALA A 96 18.98 20.31 6.58
N ASP A 97 19.75 20.48 5.51
CA ASP A 97 19.74 19.59 4.33
C ASP A 97 20.16 18.15 4.68
N LYS A 98 21.17 18.01 5.54
CA LYS A 98 21.66 16.71 6.00
C LYS A 98 20.62 16.01 6.88
N ILE A 99 19.92 16.77 7.72
CA ILE A 99 18.84 16.24 8.57
C ILE A 99 17.67 15.79 7.69
N MET A 100 17.27 16.60 6.70
CA MET A 100 16.21 16.28 5.76
C MET A 100 16.52 14.99 5.00
N ARG A 101 17.72 14.87 4.42
CA ARG A 101 18.16 13.65 3.71
C ARG A 101 18.15 12.42 4.62
N LYS A 102 18.55 12.55 5.88
CA LYS A 102 18.48 11.45 6.86
C LYS A 102 17.04 11.02 7.13
N ARG A 103 16.10 11.97 7.23
CA ARG A 103 14.68 11.68 7.43
C ARG A 103 14.07 10.99 6.20
N GLU A 104 14.38 11.44 4.99
CA GLU A 104 13.95 10.78 3.74
C GLU A 104 14.42 9.32 3.68
N LEU A 105 15.71 9.08 3.96
CA LEU A 105 16.27 7.73 3.99
C LEU A 105 15.57 6.84 5.02
N ASN A 106 15.26 7.39 6.19
CA ASN A 106 14.54 6.66 7.24
C ASN A 106 13.09 6.36 6.84
N ALA A 107 12.36 7.33 6.29
CA ALA A 107 10.99 7.14 5.83
C ALA A 107 10.91 6.09 4.72
N LYS A 108 11.82 6.16 3.73
CA LYS A 108 11.96 5.15 2.68
C LYS A 108 12.23 3.76 3.24
N LYS A 109 13.11 3.65 4.24
CA LYS A 109 13.42 2.38 4.90
C LYS A 109 12.20 1.82 5.64
N GLN A 110 11.53 2.64 6.45
CA GLN A 110 10.34 2.21 7.21
C GLN A 110 9.21 1.75 6.28
N PHE A 111 8.95 2.48 5.19
CA PHE A 111 7.99 2.05 4.18
C PHE A 111 8.40 0.74 3.51
N SER A 112 9.67 0.61 3.11
CA SER A 112 10.19 -0.60 2.46
C SER A 112 10.09 -1.82 3.37
N ASP A 113 10.46 -1.70 4.64
CA ASP A 113 10.39 -2.77 5.63
C ASP A 113 8.94 -3.21 5.86
N ALA A 114 8.00 -2.26 5.95
CA ALA A 114 6.56 -2.53 6.01
C ALA A 114 6.05 -3.26 4.75
N ALA A 115 6.43 -2.78 3.57
CA ALA A 115 6.02 -3.41 2.31
C ALA A 115 6.57 -4.84 2.16
N VAL A 116 7.80 -5.11 2.58
CA VAL A 116 8.36 -6.47 2.61
C VAL A 116 7.54 -7.36 3.54
N TRP A 117 7.28 -6.89 4.76
CA TRP A 117 6.51 -7.65 5.74
C TRP A 117 5.09 -7.99 5.28
N LEU A 118 4.44 -7.07 4.55
CA LEU A 118 3.12 -7.29 3.94
C LEU A 118 3.17 -8.27 2.76
N GLN A 119 4.23 -8.22 1.94
CA GLN A 119 4.44 -9.17 0.84
C GLN A 119 4.65 -10.60 1.34
N GLU A 120 5.45 -10.78 2.40
CA GLU A 120 5.70 -12.10 3.01
C GLU A 120 4.42 -12.78 3.52
N ARG A 121 3.38 -11.99 3.83
CA ARG A 121 2.07 -12.48 4.28
C ARG A 121 1.03 -12.60 3.17
N GLY A 122 1.44 -12.33 1.93
CA GLY A 122 0.54 -12.35 0.78
C GLY A 122 -0.57 -11.29 0.83
N ILE A 123 -0.37 -10.21 1.60
CA ILE A 123 -1.35 -9.11 1.71
C ILE A 123 -1.20 -8.11 0.57
N ILE A 124 0.03 -7.95 0.07
CA ILE A 124 0.29 -7.16 -1.13
C ILE A 124 1.22 -7.94 -2.06
N LYS A 125 1.15 -7.63 -3.36
CA LYS A 125 2.00 -8.22 -4.39
C LYS A 125 2.61 -7.14 -5.25
N LYS A 126 3.93 -7.17 -5.42
CA LYS A 126 4.62 -6.27 -6.35
C LYS A 126 4.38 -6.72 -7.79
N LEU A 127 3.72 -5.89 -8.59
CA LEU A 127 3.49 -6.16 -10.02
C LEU A 127 4.53 -5.47 -10.89
N GLU A 128 4.98 -4.28 -10.50
CA GLU A 128 6.01 -3.52 -11.19
C GLU A 128 7.16 -3.17 -10.25
N SER A 129 8.40 -3.40 -10.68
CA SER A 129 9.59 -2.97 -9.96
C SER A 129 9.78 -1.46 -10.05
N ALA A 130 10.36 -0.86 -9.02
CA ALA A 130 10.80 0.53 -9.10
C ALA A 130 11.88 0.70 -10.17
N SER A 131 11.83 1.80 -10.90
CA SER A 131 12.84 2.21 -11.87
C SER A 131 13.17 3.69 -11.71
N LEU A 132 14.12 4.22 -12.49
CA LEU A 132 14.48 5.63 -12.42
C LEU A 132 13.25 6.51 -12.69
N GLY A 133 12.83 7.27 -11.69
CA GLY A 133 11.66 8.16 -11.78
C GLY A 133 10.30 7.45 -11.65
N LYS A 134 10.24 6.13 -11.42
CA LYS A 134 8.99 5.39 -11.21
C LYS A 134 9.03 4.56 -9.93
N ASN A 135 8.05 4.77 -9.06
CA ASN A 135 7.87 3.95 -7.86
C ASN A 135 7.46 2.51 -8.22
N ALA A 136 7.72 1.58 -7.31
CA ALA A 136 7.19 0.23 -7.43
C ALA A 136 5.66 0.25 -7.34
N GLY A 137 5.02 -0.65 -8.10
CA GLY A 137 3.58 -0.82 -8.10
C GLY A 137 3.15 -2.04 -7.30
N PHE A 138 2.26 -1.84 -6.35
CA PHE A 138 1.77 -2.89 -5.44
C PHE A 138 0.28 -3.12 -5.63
N LEU A 139 -0.10 -4.38 -5.86
CA LEU A 139 -1.47 -4.84 -5.84
C LEU A 139 -1.86 -5.28 -4.42
N LEU A 140 -3.00 -4.82 -3.91
CA LEU A 140 -3.53 -5.23 -2.61
C LEU A 140 -4.38 -6.50 -2.76
N LEU A 141 -4.06 -7.51 -1.96
CA LEU A 141 -4.69 -8.83 -1.93
C LEU A 141 -5.53 -8.95 -0.66
N LEU A 142 -6.60 -8.16 -0.61
CA LEU A 142 -7.42 -7.98 0.59
C LEU A 142 -8.52 -9.04 0.76
N GLY A 143 -8.80 -9.83 -0.27
CA GLY A 143 -9.85 -10.84 -0.28
C GLY A 143 -9.35 -12.27 -0.09
N ASP A 144 -10.20 -13.23 -0.47
CA ASP A 144 -9.84 -14.64 -0.61
C ASP A 144 -9.07 -14.91 -1.92
N ASP A 145 -8.62 -16.15 -2.13
CA ASP A 145 -7.84 -16.52 -3.32
C ASP A 145 -8.58 -16.28 -4.64
N LYS A 146 -9.91 -16.44 -4.66
CA LYS A 146 -10.73 -16.26 -5.86
C LYS A 146 -10.88 -14.78 -6.20
N GLU A 147 -11.16 -13.94 -5.21
CA GLU A 147 -11.23 -12.49 -5.32
C GLU A 147 -9.86 -11.93 -5.73
N ASN A 148 -8.80 -12.34 -5.03
CA ASN A 148 -7.43 -11.91 -5.29
C ASN A 148 -6.96 -12.28 -6.70
N LYS A 149 -7.31 -13.47 -7.19
CA LYS A 149 -7.01 -13.87 -8.59
C LYS A 149 -7.73 -12.97 -9.60
N ALA A 150 -9.01 -12.68 -9.38
CA ALA A 150 -9.79 -11.82 -10.29
C ALA A 150 -9.28 -10.37 -10.30
N VAL A 151 -8.96 -9.83 -9.12
CA VAL A 151 -8.34 -8.51 -8.95
C VAL A 151 -6.99 -8.45 -9.69
N GLU A 152 -6.15 -9.47 -9.52
CA GLU A 152 -4.84 -9.51 -10.19
C GLU A 152 -4.97 -9.59 -11.71
N GLN A 153 -5.89 -10.41 -12.23
CA GLN A 153 -6.15 -10.50 -13.66
C GLN A 153 -6.62 -9.15 -14.23
N TRP A 154 -7.55 -8.48 -13.55
CA TRP A 154 -8.01 -7.15 -13.95
C TRP A 154 -6.87 -6.13 -13.94
N ALA A 155 -6.09 -6.06 -12.85
CA ALA A 155 -4.98 -5.12 -12.76
C ALA A 155 -3.93 -5.38 -13.85
N ARG A 156 -3.57 -6.64 -14.11
CA ARG A 156 -2.65 -7.02 -15.19
C ARG A 156 -3.18 -6.62 -16.56
N GLN A 157 -4.47 -6.80 -16.82
CA GLN A 157 -5.11 -6.36 -18.05
C GLN A 157 -5.02 -4.84 -18.22
N CYS A 158 -5.38 -4.05 -17.20
CA CYS A 158 -5.31 -2.59 -17.25
C CYS A 158 -3.88 -2.08 -17.49
N LEU A 159 -2.89 -2.78 -16.92
CA LEU A 159 -1.48 -2.41 -16.97
C LEU A 159 -0.73 -3.02 -18.16
N HIS A 160 -1.40 -3.80 -19.01
CA HIS A 160 -0.80 -4.54 -20.13
C HIS A 160 0.36 -5.46 -19.70
N LEU A 161 0.22 -6.10 -18.53
CA LEU A 161 1.18 -7.07 -18.00
C LEU A 161 0.85 -8.50 -18.45
N PRO A 162 1.82 -9.44 -18.44
CA PRO A 162 1.55 -10.84 -18.73
C PRO A 162 0.45 -11.42 -17.83
N MET A 163 -0.52 -12.09 -18.45
CA MET A 163 -1.63 -12.75 -17.75
C MET A 163 -1.16 -14.00 -17.03
N ILE A 164 -1.82 -14.30 -15.91
CA ILE A 164 -1.63 -15.53 -15.14
C ILE A 164 -2.88 -16.41 -15.28
N TRP A 165 -2.67 -17.71 -15.55
CA TRP A 165 -3.73 -18.69 -15.79
C TRP A 165 -3.91 -19.60 -14.58
#